data_AF-A0A3A4Q104-F1
#
_entry.id   AF-A0A3A4Q104-F1
#
_cell.length_a   1.000
_cell.length_b   1.000
_cell.length_c   1.000
_cell.angle_alpha   90.00
_cell.angle_beta   90.00
_cell.angle_gamma   90.00
#
_symmetry.space_group_name_H-M   'P 1'
#
loop_
_entity.id
_entity.type
_entity.pdbx_description
1 polymer ?
#
loop_
_entity_poly.entity_id
_entity_poly.type
_entity_poly.pdbx_seq_one_letter_code
_entity_poly.pdbx_strand_id
1 'polypeptide(L)' 'MPTVFKSGPYRFFFYAGDRDEPHHIHIERDDKIAKYWLDPIRLQNSGGFNRLELRQIGSIIEKE' A
#
# COMPACT_ATOMS: atom_id res chain seq x y z
N MET A 1 1.39 12.02 -8.34
CA MET A 1 0.36 10.99 -8.11
C MET A 1 -0.55 11.44 -7.00
N PRO A 2 -1.87 11.45 -7.21
CA PRO A 2 -2.80 11.84 -6.17
C PRO A 2 -2.78 10.83 -5.03
N THR A 3 -2.75 11.33 -3.81
CA THR A 3 -2.99 10.52 -2.61
C THR A 3 -4.48 10.29 -2.49
N VAL A 4 -4.88 9.03 -2.41
CA VAL A 4 -6.31 8.65 -2.30
C VAL A 4 -6.74 8.53 -0.84
N PHE A 5 -5.81 8.19 0.05
CA PHE A 5 -6.10 8.02 1.47
C PHE A 5 -4.86 8.25 2.33
N LYS A 6 -5.05 8.70 3.57
CA LYS A 6 -3.99 8.82 4.59
C LYS A 6 -4.50 8.27 5.91
N SER A 7 -3.70 7.43 6.55
CA SER A 7 -3.97 6.94 7.91
C SER A 7 -2.69 7.00 8.73
N GLY A 8 -2.69 7.89 9.74
CA GLY A 8 -1.49 8.19 10.52
C GLY A 8 -0.32 8.60 9.61
N PRO A 9 0.84 7.92 9.70
CA PRO A 9 2.01 8.27 8.88
C PRO A 9 1.98 7.64 7.48
N TYR A 10 0.98 6.81 7.16
CA TYR A 10 0.92 6.07 5.90
C TYR A 10 0.14 6.85 4.83
N ARG A 11 0.76 7.02 3.66
CA ARG A 11 0.17 7.64 2.48
C ARG A 11 -0.19 6.57 1.46
N PHE A 12 -1.46 6.50 1.06
CA PHE A 12 -1.97 5.53 0.09
C PHE A 12 -2.24 6.20 -1.26
N PHE A 13 -1.78 5.59 -2.35
CA PHE A 13 -1.84 6.19 -3.69
C PHE A 13 -1.73 5.14 -4.80
N PHE A 14 -2.09 5.54 -6.02
CA PHE A 14 -1.96 4.72 -7.23
C PHE A 14 -0.93 5.34 -8.18
N TYR A 15 -0.11 4.51 -8.83
CA TYR A 15 0.72 4.96 -9.94
C TYR A 15 -0.09 4.94 -11.24
N ALA A 16 -0.23 6.10 -11.89
CA ALA A 16 -0.88 6.19 -13.20
C ALA A 16 -0.15 5.39 -14.30
N GLY A 17 1.10 4.97 -14.05
CA GLY A 17 1.93 4.17 -14.95
C GLY A 17 1.84 2.66 -14.76
N ASP A 18 1.03 2.17 -13.82
CA ASP A 18 0.95 0.74 -13.48
C ASP A 18 0.23 -0.13 -14.53
N ARG A 19 -0.40 0.49 -15.54
CA ARG A 19 -0.99 -0.14 -16.73
C ARG A 19 -1.80 -1.41 -16.42
N ASP A 20 -1.36 -2.57 -16.93
CA ASP A 20 -2.09 -3.85 -16.94
C ASP A 20 -1.89 -4.67 -15.66
N GLU A 21 -1.32 -4.10 -14.61
CA GLU A 21 -1.19 -4.80 -13.35
C GLU A 21 -2.56 -4.97 -12.66
N PRO A 22 -2.78 -6.09 -11.93
CA PRO A 22 -4.01 -6.29 -11.15
C PRO A 22 -4.27 -5.12 -10.18
N HIS A 23 -5.51 -4.96 -9.73
CA HIS A 23 -5.86 -3.90 -8.78
C HIS A 23 -4.95 -3.93 -7.54
N HIS A 24 -4.26 -2.83 -7.30
CA HIS A 24 -3.31 -2.71 -6.20
C HIS A 24 -3.16 -1.27 -5.74
N ILE A 25 -2.63 -1.11 -4.53
CA ILE A 25 -2.36 0.19 -3.93
C ILE A 25 -0.93 0.27 -3.43
N HIS A 26 -0.33 1.45 -3.52
CA HIS A 26 0.99 1.75 -2.99
C HIS A 26 0.85 2.48 -1.67
N ILE A 27 1.74 2.17 -0.72
CA ILE A 27 1.75 2.73 0.62
C ILE A 27 3.15 3.27 0.90
N GLU A 28 3.25 4.56 1.16
CA GLU A 28 4.51 5.24 1.45
C GLU A 28 4.56 5.73 2.90
N ARG A 29 5.75 5.61 3.51
CA ARG A 29 6.12 6.27 4.75
C ARG A 29 7.63 6.49 4.76
N ASP A 30 8.07 7.73 5.00
CA ASP A 30 9.49 8.10 4.98
C ASP A 30 10.15 7.69 3.65
N ASP A 31 11.17 6.83 3.70
CA ASP A 31 11.89 6.24 2.56
C ASP A 31 11.35 4.86 2.13
N LYS A 32 10.23 4.41 2.72
CA LYS A 32 9.64 3.08 2.50
C LYS A 32 8.41 3.14 1.62
N ILE A 33 8.31 2.21 0.65
CA ILE A 33 7.16 2.11 -0.26
C ILE A 33 6.74 0.64 -0.44
N ALA A 34 5.63 0.26 0.18
CA ALA A 34 5.01 -1.06 0.01
C ALA A 34 3.96 -1.06 -1.11
N LYS A 35 3.67 -2.25 -1.61
CA LYS A 35 2.63 -2.51 -2.62
C LYS A 35 1.76 -3.70 -2.20
N TYR A 36 0.45 -3.54 -2.31
CA TYR A 36 -0.55 -4.56 -2.01
C TYR A 36 -1.49 -4.78 -3.18
N TRP A 37 -1.68 -6.03 -3.58
CA TRP A 37 -2.84 -6.43 -4.38
C TRP A 37 -4.11 -6.24 -3.54
N LEU A 38 -5.22 -5.90 -4.20
CA LEU A 38 -6.53 -5.73 -3.56
C LEU A 38 -7.48 -6.91 -3.84
N ASP A 39 -7.18 -7.73 -4.86
CA ASP A 39 -7.98 -8.91 -5.20
C ASP A 39 -7.10 -10.15 -5.48
N PRO A 40 -6.93 -11.05 -4.49
CA PRO A 40 -7.25 -10.86 -3.07
C PRO A 40 -6.25 -9.89 -2.40
N ILE A 41 -6.62 -9.33 -1.24
CA ILE A 41 -5.73 -8.47 -0.45
C ILE A 41 -4.46 -9.23 -0.06
N ARG A 42 -3.33 -8.90 -0.68
CA ARG A 42 -2.04 -9.57 -0.45
C ARG A 42 -0.87 -8.63 -0.63
N LEU A 43 0.11 -8.76 0.26
CA LEU A 43 1.39 -8.07 0.13
C LEU A 43 2.12 -8.54 -1.13
N GLN A 44 2.47 -7.60 -2.00
CA GLN A 44 3.29 -7.83 -3.19
C GLN A 44 4.76 -7.47 -2.93
N ASN A 45 5.00 -6.32 -2.30
CA ASN A 45 6.34 -5.85 -1.94
C ASN A 45 6.28 -5.09 -0.62
N SER A 46 7.20 -5.41 0.29
CA SER A 46 7.29 -4.78 1.61
C SER A 46 8.01 -3.44 1.61
N GLY A 47 8.86 -3.14 0.63
CA GLY A 47 9.48 -1.82 0.50
C GLY A 47 10.22 -1.27 1.71
N GLY A 48 10.82 -2.14 2.53
CA GLY A 48 11.54 -1.74 3.76
C GLY A 48 10.68 -1.66 5.02
N PHE A 49 9.37 -1.90 4.93
CA PHE A 49 8.53 -2.05 6.12
C PHE A 49 8.82 -3.36 6.85
N ASN A 50 8.83 -3.28 8.17
CA ASN A 50 8.97 -4.45 9.02
C ASN A 50 7.64 -5.21 9.14
N ARG A 51 7.68 -6.44 9.68
CA ARG A 51 6.49 -7.31 9.78
C ARG A 51 5.34 -6.67 10.58
N LEU A 52 5.63 -5.90 11.63
CA LEU A 52 4.60 -5.25 12.45
C LEU A 52 3.91 -4.13 11.67
N GLU A 53 4.68 -3.32 10.94
CA GLU A 53 4.18 -2.26 10.07
C GLU A 53 3.31 -2.83 8.96
N LEU A 54 3.76 -3.89 8.29
CA LEU A 54 2.99 -4.57 7.23
C LEU A 54 1.67 -5.16 7.75
N ARG A 55 1.67 -5.71 8.96
CA ARG A 55 0.44 -6.19 9.59
C ARG A 55 -0.54 -5.04 9.85
N GLN A 56 -0.04 -3.90 10.33
CA GLN A 56 -0.88 -2.72 10.55
C GLN A 56 -1.43 -2.17 9.24
N ILE A 57 -0.59 -2.05 8.20
CA ILE A 57 -1.00 -1.59 6.86
C ILE A 57 -2.07 -2.53 6.29
N GLY A 58 -1.86 -3.84 6.35
CA GLY A 58 -2.86 -4.82 5.90
C GLY A 58 -4.20 -4.67 6.62
N SER A 59 -4.19 -4.50 7.94
CA SER A 59 -5.41 -4.26 8.71
C SER A 59 -6.10 -2.92 8.42
N ILE A 60 -5.38 -1.91 7.90
CA ILE A 60 -5.98 -0.66 7.43
C ILE A 60 -6.68 -0.92 6.09
N ILE A 61 -6.02 -1.62 5.16
CA ILE A 61 -6.57 -1.93 3.84
C ILE A 61 -7.82 -2.81 3.93
N GLU A 62 -7.88 -3.75 4.87
CA GLU A 62 -9.05 -4.64 5.04
C GLU A 62 -10.29 -3.97 5.65
N LYS A 63 -10.13 -2.82 6.32
CA LYS A 63 -11.21 -2.17 7.09
C LYS A 63 -11.91 -1.03 6.36
N GLU A 64 -11.31 -0.51 5.29
CA GLU A 64 -11.82 0.60 4.48
C GLU A 64 -12.38 0.07 3.16
#